data_AF-A0A1C3NVH9-F1
#
_entry.id   AF-A0A1C3NVH9-F1
#
_cell.length_a   1.000
_cell.length_b   1.000
_cell.length_c   1.000
_cell.angle_alpha   90.00
_cell.angle_beta   90.00
_cell.angle_gamma   90.00
#
_symmetry.space_group_name_H-M   'P 1'
#
loop_
_entity.id
_entity.type
_entity.pdbx_description
1 polymer ?
#
loop_
_entity_poly.entity_id
_entity_poly.type
_entity_poly.pdbx_seq_one_letter_code
_entity_poly.pdbx_strand_id
1 'polypeptide(L)'
;MSPATALTMDFDRRGVVTHSRGRVGLTEEMMVAALVELSGVTRDEMRTPARVREEIEMALAVGGVAALDKAVDRLATNRARAWDRFCRQAVAEMLAAEGAR
;
A
#
# COMPACT_ATOMS: atom_id res chain seq x y z
N MET A 1 -11.82 36.14 1.24
CA MET A 1 -10.57 35.93 0.49
C MET A 1 -9.49 35.50 1.47
N SER A 2 -9.01 34.26 1.36
CA SER A 2 -7.69 33.80 1.85
C SER A 2 -7.32 32.54 1.08
N PRO A 3 -6.27 32.52 0.25
CA PRO A 3 -5.66 31.28 -0.20
C PRO A 3 -4.44 31.01 0.68
N ALA A 4 -4.57 30.09 1.64
CA ALA A 4 -3.40 29.48 2.26
C ALA A 4 -3.27 28.06 1.68
N THR A 5 -2.74 27.97 0.46
CA THR A 5 -2.28 26.70 -0.13
C THR A 5 -0.79 26.82 -0.37
N ALA A 6 -0.02 26.60 0.69
CA ALA A 6 1.39 26.25 0.56
C ALA A 6 1.48 24.74 0.79
N LEU A 7 1.39 23.96 -0.28
CA LEU A 7 1.78 22.55 -0.29
C LEU A 7 3.25 22.50 -0.72
N THR A 8 4.15 22.36 0.24
CA THR A 8 5.55 22.00 0.01
C THR A 8 5.79 20.69 0.71
N MET A 9 6.10 19.63 -0.03
CA MET A 9 6.54 18.37 0.53
C MET A 9 7.81 17.92 -0.18
N ASP A 10 8.87 17.91 0.62
CA ASP A 10 10.28 17.69 0.31
C ASP A 10 10.56 16.19 0.15
N PHE A 11 11.39 15.82 -0.81
CA PHE A 11 11.76 14.44 -1.08
C PHE A 11 13.06 14.10 -0.34
N ASP A 12 13.00 13.34 0.76
CA ASP A 12 14.22 12.81 1.37
C ASP A 12 14.74 11.61 0.56
N ARG A 13 16.08 11.53 0.41
CA ARG A 13 16.84 10.49 -0.32
C ARG A 13 16.66 9.06 0.23
N ARG A 14 15.75 8.86 1.19
CA ARG A 14 15.41 7.60 1.86
C ARG A 14 14.06 7.01 1.42
N GLY A 15 13.39 7.58 0.42
CA GLY A 15 12.26 6.91 -0.25
C GLY A 15 10.90 7.07 0.44
N VAL A 16 10.69 8.17 1.17
CA VAL A 16 9.34 8.55 1.62
C VAL A 16 8.91 9.80 0.87
N VAL A 17 7.75 9.76 0.23
CA VAL A 17 7.13 10.90 -0.45
C VAL A 17 5.74 11.12 0.11
N THR A 18 5.52 12.33 0.61
CA THR A 18 4.28 12.77 1.25
C THR A 18 3.38 13.54 0.27
N HIS A 19 2.11 13.13 0.23
CA HIS A 19 0.84 13.82 -0.04
C HIS A 19 0.72 14.91 -1.13
N SER A 20 -0.07 14.58 -2.15
CA SER A 20 -0.96 15.53 -2.82
C SER A 20 -2.33 14.88 -3.04
N ARG A 21 -3.34 15.36 -2.27
CA ARG A 21 -4.76 14.94 -2.23
C ARG A 21 -5.01 13.46 -1.89
N GLY A 22 -5.00 13.16 -0.60
CA GLY A 22 -5.83 12.11 0.01
C GLY A 22 -5.35 10.66 -0.09
N ARG A 23 -4.19 10.38 -0.68
CA ARG A 23 -3.59 9.04 -0.67
C ARG A 23 -2.23 9.09 0.02
N VAL A 24 -2.08 8.30 1.08
CA VAL A 24 -0.80 8.13 1.77
C VAL A 24 0.17 7.49 0.77
N GLY A 25 1.35 8.10 0.61
CA GLY A 25 2.40 7.59 -0.25
C GLY A 25 3.02 6.33 0.34
N LEU A 26 2.37 5.18 0.11
CA LEU A 26 2.91 3.87 0.45
C LEU A 26 3.84 3.40 -0.67
N THR A 27 4.93 2.72 -0.29
CA THR A 27 5.73 1.97 -1.26
C THR A 27 4.99 0.70 -1.69
N GLU A 28 5.35 0.12 -2.83
CA GLU A 28 4.77 -1.15 -3.29
C GLU A 28 4.95 -2.26 -2.24
N GLU A 29 6.13 -2.36 -1.62
CA GLU A 29 6.37 -3.35 -0.57
C GLU A 29 5.48 -3.13 0.65
N MET A 30 5.17 -1.88 1.04
CA MET A 30 4.23 -1.62 2.13
C MET A 30 2.80 -2.01 1.76
N MET A 31 2.41 -1.84 0.49
CA MET A 31 1.11 -2.31 -0.02
C MET A 31 1.03 -3.84 -0.03
N VAL A 32 2.11 -4.52 -0.43
CA VAL A 32 2.20 -6.00 -0.38
C VAL A 32 2.17 -6.48 1.07
N ALA A 33 2.91 -5.83 1.96
CA ALA A 33 2.94 -6.13 3.39
C ALA A 33 1.56 -6.01 4.04
N ALA A 34 0.80 -4.97 3.67
CA ALA A 34 -0.58 -4.81 4.10
C ALA A 34 -1.43 -6.04 3.74
N LEU A 35 -1.37 -6.51 2.48
CA LEU A 35 -2.16 -7.66 2.03
C LEU A 35 -1.68 -9.00 2.60
N VAL A 36 -0.37 -9.17 2.81
CA VAL A 36 0.15 -10.43 3.35
C VAL A 36 -0.19 -10.61 4.83
N GLU A 37 -0.20 -9.54 5.61
CA GLU A 37 -0.53 -9.58 7.04
C GLU A 37 -2.05 -9.57 7.31
N LEU A 38 -2.87 -9.19 6.32
CA LEU A 38 -4.32 -9.27 6.42
C LEU A 38 -4.78 -10.73 6.50
N SER A 39 -4.98 -11.21 7.73
CA SER A 39 -5.59 -12.51 7.98
C SER A 39 -7.09 -12.48 7.65
N GLY A 40 -7.55 -13.41 6.82
CA GLY A 40 -8.98 -13.60 6.55
C GLY A 40 -9.47 -13.06 5.21
N VAL A 41 -8.62 -12.38 4.44
CA VAL A 41 -8.93 -12.02 3.05
C VAL A 41 -8.60 -13.20 2.14
N THR A 42 -9.52 -13.53 1.25
CA THR A 42 -9.38 -14.60 0.27
C THR A 42 -8.97 -14.06 -1.10
N ARG A 43 -8.51 -14.95 -1.99
CA ARG A 43 -8.22 -14.59 -3.39
C ARG A 43 -9.46 -14.04 -4.11
N ASP A 44 -10.64 -14.57 -3.79
CA ASP A 44 -11.89 -14.18 -4.42
C ASP A 44 -12.34 -12.78 -4.01
N GLU A 45 -12.02 -12.38 -2.79
CA GLU A 45 -12.27 -11.01 -2.32
C GLU A 45 -11.33 -10.00 -2.98
N MET A 46 -10.13 -10.40 -3.41
CA MET A 46 -9.16 -9.51 -4.07
C MET A 46 -9.22 -9.51 -5.60
N ARG A 47 -10.35 -9.87 -6.22
CA ARG A 47 -10.46 -10.00 -7.68
C ARG A 47 -10.40 -8.70 -8.49
N THR A 48 -10.45 -7.53 -7.83
CA THR A 48 -10.45 -6.25 -8.54
C THR A 48 -9.43 -5.27 -7.95
N PRO A 49 -8.78 -4.42 -8.79
CA PRO A 49 -7.93 -3.33 -8.34
C PRO A 49 -8.52 -2.46 -7.22
N ALA A 50 -9.80 -2.10 -7.34
CA ALA A 50 -10.48 -1.26 -6.35
C ALA A 50 -10.56 -1.94 -4.99
N ARG A 51 -10.87 -3.25 -4.96
CA ARG A 51 -10.96 -3.99 -3.71
C ARG A 51 -9.58 -4.18 -3.07
N VAL A 52 -8.54 -4.42 -3.88
CA VAL A 52 -7.15 -4.44 -3.40
C VAL A 52 -6.77 -3.11 -2.72
N ARG A 53 -7.16 -1.98 -3.32
CA ARG A 53 -6.94 -0.64 -2.74
C ARG A 53 -7.67 -0.48 -1.40
N GLU A 54 -8.94 -0.88 -1.31
CA GLU A 54 -9.73 -0.81 -0.07
C GLU A 54 -9.09 -1.60 1.07
N GLU A 55 -8.59 -2.80 0.80
CA GLU A 55 -7.91 -3.63 1.81
C GLU A 55 -6.61 -2.99 2.30
N ILE A 56 -5.81 -2.42 1.39
CA ILE A 56 -4.58 -1.67 1.75
C ILE A 56 -4.92 -0.45 2.61
N GLU A 57 -5.96 0.30 2.24
CA GLU A 57 -6.42 1.46 3.01
C GLU A 57 -6.96 1.05 4.38
N MET A 58 -7.65 -0.09 4.49
CA MET A 58 -8.12 -0.63 5.76
C MET A 58 -6.96 -1.06 6.65
N ALA A 59 -5.97 -1.78 6.13
CA ALA A 59 -4.78 -2.16 6.86
C ALA A 59 -4.00 -0.93 7.36
N LEU A 60 -3.90 0.11 6.52
CA LEU A 60 -3.31 1.39 6.89
C LEU A 60 -4.12 2.11 7.98
N ALA A 61 -5.45 2.11 7.89
CA ALA A 61 -6.32 2.75 8.87
C ALA A 61 -6.26 2.06 10.25
N VAL A 62 -6.14 0.74 10.28
CA VAL A 62 -6.05 -0.05 11.53
C VAL A 62 -4.66 -0.03 12.13
N GLY A 63 -3.62 -0.23 11.31
CA GLY A 63 -2.24 -0.41 11.79
C GLY A 63 -1.37 0.84 11.69
N GLY A 64 -1.66 1.75 10.77
CA GLY A 64 -0.81 2.89 10.45
C GLY A 64 0.47 2.51 9.69
N VAL A 65 1.17 3.54 9.21
CA VAL A 65 2.39 3.41 8.39
C VAL A 65 3.49 2.61 9.10
N ALA A 66 3.69 2.82 10.40
CA ALA A 66 4.72 2.14 11.18
C ALA A 66 4.48 0.63 11.32
N ALA A 67 3.22 0.19 11.35
CA ALA A 67 2.90 -1.24 11.38
C ALA A 67 3.20 -1.91 10.04
N LEU A 68 2.94 -1.20 8.93
CA LEU A 68 3.27 -1.68 7.58
C LEU A 68 4.79 -1.76 7.37
N ASP A 69 5.55 -0.79 7.86
CA ASP A 69 7.02 -0.80 7.80
C ASP A 69 7.59 -2.05 8.52
N LYS A 70 7.11 -2.32 9.74
CA LYS A 70 7.44 -3.55 10.47
C LYS A 70 7.00 -4.83 9.75
N ALA A 71 5.93 -4.78 8.96
CA ALA A 71 5.45 -5.92 8.19
C ALA A 71 6.34 -6.19 6.96
N VAL A 72 6.88 -5.14 6.34
CA VAL A 72 7.89 -5.27 5.27
C VAL A 72 9.11 -6.04 5.79
N ASP A 73 9.60 -5.71 6.99
CA ASP A 73 10.71 -6.45 7.61
C ASP A 73 10.38 -7.93 7.80
N ARG A 74 9.16 -8.26 8.28
CA ARG A 74 8.72 -9.65 8.44
C ARG A 74 8.64 -10.39 7.10
N LEU A 75 8.11 -9.75 6.07
CA LEU A 75 8.06 -10.30 4.72
C LEU A 75 9.45 -10.62 4.16
N ALA A 76 10.42 -9.73 4.36
CA ALA A 76 11.78 -9.94 3.91
C ALA A 76 12.40 -11.22 4.51
N THR A 77 11.97 -11.62 5.70
CA THR A 77 12.43 -12.84 6.39
C THR A 77 11.64 -14.11 6.04
N ASN A 78 10.49 -14.02 5.36
CA ASN A 78 9.56 -15.15 5.13
C ASN A 78 9.01 -15.18 3.68
N ARG A 79 9.90 -15.09 2.69
CA ARG A 79 9.60 -14.84 1.27
C ARG A 79 8.95 -15.98 0.46
N ALA A 80 8.59 -17.12 1.05
CA ALA A 80 8.27 -18.33 0.29
C ALA A 80 6.82 -18.85 0.46
N ARG A 81 5.82 -17.96 0.47
CA ARG A 81 4.40 -18.36 0.54
C ARG A 81 3.70 -18.08 -0.79
N ALA A 82 2.92 -19.04 -1.30
CA ALA A 82 2.10 -18.86 -2.50
C ALA A 82 1.12 -17.67 -2.38
N TRP A 83 0.83 -17.24 -1.16
CA TRP A 83 0.08 -16.03 -0.84
C TRP A 83 0.85 -14.74 -1.18
N ASP A 84 2.13 -14.64 -0.83
CA ASP A 84 2.96 -13.46 -1.12
C ASP A 84 3.01 -13.17 -2.63
N ARG A 85 3.23 -14.20 -3.45
CA ARG A 85 3.20 -14.04 -4.92
C ARG A 85 1.84 -13.54 -5.43
N PHE A 86 0.75 -14.00 -4.83
CA PHE A 86 -0.59 -13.52 -5.19
C PHE A 86 -0.77 -12.05 -4.81
N CYS A 87 -0.39 -11.66 -3.59
CA CYS A 87 -0.48 -10.28 -3.13
C CYS A 87 0.35 -9.32 -4.00
N ARG A 88 1.57 -9.72 -4.38
CA ARG A 88 2.43 -8.95 -5.29
C ARG A 88 1.77 -8.74 -6.65
N GLN A 89 1.21 -9.80 -7.24
CA GLN A 89 0.49 -9.69 -8.50
C GLN A 89 -0.73 -8.75 -8.39
N ALA A 90 -1.52 -8.90 -7.33
CA ALA A 90 -2.70 -8.07 -7.09
C ALA A 90 -2.35 -6.58 -6.92
N VAL A 91 -1.26 -6.26 -6.21
CA VAL A 91 -0.76 -4.88 -6.07
C VAL A 91 -0.29 -4.33 -7.41
N ALA A 92 0.47 -5.11 -8.18
CA ALA A 92 0.95 -4.68 -9.50
C ALA A 92 -0.20 -4.36 -10.46
N GLU A 93 -1.23 -5.23 -10.51
CA GLU A 93 -2.44 -5.01 -11.31
C GLU A 93 -3.21 -3.77 -10.87
N MET A 94 -3.30 -3.55 -9.55
CA MET A 94 -3.93 -2.35 -9.00
C MET A 94 -3.19 -1.08 -9.42
N LEU A 95 -1.86 -1.04 -9.24
CA LEU A 95 -1.04 0.12 -9.61
C LEU A 95 -1.12 0.40 -11.12
N ALA A 96 -1.11 -0.65 -11.95
CA ALA A 96 -1.27 -0.51 -13.39
C ALA A 96 -2.66 0.09 -13.75
N ALA A 97 -3.73 -0.37 -13.10
CA ALA A 97 -5.08 0.14 -13.33
C ALA A 97 -5.27 1.61 -12.89
N GLU A 98 -4.50 2.06 -11.90
CA GLU A 98 -4.51 3.45 -11.44
C GLU A 98 -3.66 4.38 -12.31
N GLY A 99 -2.54 3.89 -12.86
CA GLY A 99 -1.71 4.66 -13.80
C GLY A 99 -2.28 4.76 -15.21
N ALA A 100 -3.23 3.90 -15.57
CA ALA A 100 -3.91 3.91 -16.87
C ALA A 100 -5.14 4.86 -16.93
N ARG A 101 -5.45 5.59 -15.86
CA ARG A 101 -6.64 6.46 -15.73
C ARG A 101 -6.32 7.94 -15.81
#